data_AF-A0A1W1BDI7-F1
#
_entry.id   AF-A0A1W1BDI7-F1
#
_cell.length_a   1.000
_cell.length_b   1.000
_cell.length_c   1.000
_cell.angle_alpha   90.00
_cell.angle_beta   90.00
_cell.angle_gamma   90.00
#
_symmetry.space_group_name_H-M   'P 1'
#
loop_
_entity.id
_entity.type
_entity.pdbx_description
1 polymer ?
#
loop_
_entity_poly.entity_id
_entity_poly.type
_entity_poly.pdbx_seq_one_letter_code
_entity_poly.pdbx_strand_id
1 'polypeptide(L)' 'MATVKKLISLDASLAQELESVAKALHKSQKEVVESALDFYFDYTDGVVADKISADIESGRMQVHESEDVYKELGIEI' A
#
# COMPACT_ATOMS: atom_id res chain seq x y z
N MET A 1 2.61 2.08 -18.69
CA MET A 1 2.46 3.02 -17.54
C MET A 1 3.69 3.91 -17.47
N ALA A 2 3.55 5.15 -17.00
CA ALA A 2 4.68 6.04 -16.81
C ALA A 2 5.61 5.48 -15.71
N THR A 3 6.92 5.41 -15.96
CA THR A 3 7.90 4.96 -14.96
C THR A 3 8.49 6.17 -14.25
N VAL A 4 8.43 6.19 -12.92
CA VAL A 4 9.06 7.23 -12.08
C VAL A 4 10.29 6.62 -11.41
N LYS A 5 11.44 7.27 -11.55
CA LYS A 5 12.68 6.82 -10.88
C LYS A 5 12.69 7.30 -9.44
N LYS A 6 13.03 6.40 -8.51
CA LYS A 6 13.30 6.71 -7.11
C LYS A 6 14.71 6.26 -6.78
N LEU A 7 15.44 7.10 -6.04
CA LEU A 7 16.76 6.78 -5.54
C LEU A 7 16.61 6.46 -4.05
N ILE A 8 17.05 5.28 -3.65
CA ILE A 8 16.97 4.80 -2.27
C ILE A 8 18.34 4.34 -1.80
N SER A 9 18.65 4.59 -0.54
CA SER A 9 19.83 4.04 0.12
C SER A 9 19.41 2.81 0.91
N LEU A 10 20.18 1.73 0.78
CA LEU A 10 19.97 0.48 1.49
C LEU A 10 21.21 0.16 2.31
N ASP A 11 21.03 -0.58 3.40
CA ASP A 11 22.15 -1.21 4.07
C ASP A 11 22.89 -2.14 3.11
N ALA A 12 24.23 -2.21 3.23
CA ALA A 12 25.07 -2.96 2.32
C ALA A 12 24.74 -4.47 2.32
N SER A 13 24.41 -5.07 3.46
CA SER A 13 24.05 -6.48 3.51
C SER A 13 22.71 -6.73 2.83
N LEU A 14 21.75 -5.83 3.01
CA LEU A 14 20.44 -5.92 2.36
C LEU A 14 20.55 -5.75 0.84
N ALA A 15 21.41 -4.84 0.37
CA ALA A 15 21.67 -4.67 -1.06
C ALA A 15 22.27 -5.96 -1.67
N GLN A 16 23.18 -6.63 -0.95
CA GLN A 16 23.77 -7.90 -1.38
C GLN A 16 22.76 -9.05 -1.41
N GLU A 17 21.87 -9.08 -0.43
CA GLU A 17 20.77 -10.05 -0.37
C GLU A 17 19.79 -9.84 -1.52
N LEU A 18 19.38 -8.60 -1.79
CA LEU A 18 18.53 -8.24 -2.93
C LEU A 18 19.15 -8.71 -4.25
N GLU A 19 20.45 -8.52 -4.44
CA GLU A 19 21.14 -9.01 -5.64
C GLU A 19 21.10 -10.55 -5.73
N SER A 20 21.33 -11.24 -4.61
CA SER A 20 21.33 -12.70 -4.55
C SER A 20 19.94 -13.29 -4.84
N VAL A 21 18.89 -12.70 -4.28
CA VAL A 21 17.49 -13.07 -4.52
C VAL A 21 17.10 -12.80 -5.98
N ALA A 22 17.46 -11.63 -6.52
CA ALA A 22 17.18 -11.29 -7.91
C ALA A 22 17.80 -12.30 -8.87
N LYS A 23 19.07 -12.68 -8.63
CA LYS A 23 19.76 -13.73 -9.40
C LYS A 23 19.07 -15.08 -9.30
N ALA A 24 18.70 -15.52 -8.09
CA ALA A 24 18.05 -16.80 -7.86
C ALA A 24 16.67 -16.89 -8.53
N LEU A 25 15.94 -15.78 -8.59
CA LEU A 25 14.62 -15.69 -9.22
C LEU A 25 14.68 -15.39 -10.72
N HIS A 26 15.87 -15.19 -11.29
CA HIS A 26 16.06 -14.73 -12.67
C HIS A 26 15.27 -13.45 -13.00
N LYS A 27 15.23 -12.51 -12.05
CA LYS A 27 14.56 -11.21 -12.16
C LYS A 27 15.56 -10.06 -11.99
N SER A 28 15.18 -8.87 -12.44
CA SER A 28 15.91 -7.66 -12.07
C SER A 28 15.64 -7.30 -10.60
N GLN A 29 16.60 -6.62 -9.95
CA GLN A 29 16.39 -6.08 -8.60
C GLN A 29 15.18 -5.15 -8.53
N LYS A 30 14.90 -4.41 -9.62
CA LYS A 30 13.70 -3.58 -9.76
C LYS A 30 12.43 -4.40 -9.59
N GLU A 31 12.28 -5.50 -10.33
CA GLU A 31 11.08 -6.35 -10.27
C GLU A 31 10.90 -6.99 -8.89
N VAL A 32 12.00 -7.35 -8.22
CA VAL A 32 11.94 -7.88 -6.85
C VAL A 32 11.44 -6.80 -5.88
N VAL A 33 11.96 -5.58 -5.98
CA VAL A 33 11.51 -4.44 -5.15
C VAL A 33 10.06 -4.10 -5.42
N GLU A 34 9.63 -4.04 -6.69
CA GLU A 34 8.23 -3.80 -7.05
C GLU A 34 7.32 -4.88 -6.45
N SER A 35 7.65 -6.16 -6.65
CA SER A 35 6.86 -7.28 -6.10
C SER A 35 6.77 -7.25 -4.57
N ALA A 36 7.86 -6.88 -3.90
CA ALA A 36 7.91 -6.79 -2.45
C ALA A 36 7.08 -5.62 -1.91
N LEU A 37 7.13 -4.46 -2.58
CA LEU A 37 6.32 -3.30 -2.21
C LEU A 37 4.83 -3.57 -2.44
N ASP A 38 4.47 -4.17 -3.57
CA ASP A 38 3.08 -4.54 -3.86
C ASP A 38 2.53 -5.47 -2.77
N PHE A 39 3.26 -6.54 -2.44
CA PHE A 39 2.86 -7.46 -1.37
C PHE A 39 2.74 -6.76 0.00
N TYR A 40 3.68 -5.88 0.32
CA TYR A 40 3.65 -5.16 1.59
C TYR A 40 2.47 -4.19 1.67
N PHE A 41 2.13 -3.52 0.57
CA PHE A 41 0.97 -2.63 0.50
C PHE A 41 -0.34 -3.39 0.61
N ASP A 42 -0.51 -4.52 -0.11
CA ASP A 42 -1.70 -5.38 0.03
C ASP A 42 -1.91 -5.84 1.48
N TYR A 43 -0.83 -6.24 2.15
CA TYR A 43 -0.89 -6.61 3.57
C TYR A 43 -1.26 -5.42 4.45
N THR A 44 -0.64 -4.25 4.21
CA THR A 44 -0.88 -3.04 5.00
C THR A 44 -2.31 -2.54 4.83
N ASP A 45 -2.88 -2.65 3.64
CA ASP A 45 -4.28 -2.32 3.37
C ASP A 45 -5.23 -3.17 4.22
N GLY A 46 -4.92 -4.46 4.41
CA GLY A 46 -5.65 -5.33 5.33
C GLY A 46 -5.58 -4.84 6.78
N VAL A 47 -4.38 -4.51 7.28
CA VAL A 47 -4.19 -3.97 8.64
C VAL A 47 -4.94 -2.66 8.85
N VAL A 48 -4.95 -1.78 7.84
CA VAL A 48 -5.69 -0.52 7.88
C VAL A 48 -7.19 -0.79 7.90
N ALA A 49 -7.69 -1.71 7.08
CA ALA A 49 -9.10 -2.09 7.04
C ALA A 49 -9.58 -2.66 8.37
N ASP A 50 -8.78 -3.51 9.03
CA ASP A 50 -9.09 -4.06 10.36
C ASP A 50 -9.20 -2.96 11.40
N LYS A 51 -8.27 -1.99 11.37
CA LYS A 51 -8.30 -0.84 12.28
C LYS A 51 -9.55 0.01 12.06
N ILE A 52 -9.88 0.33 10.81
CA ILE A 52 -11.07 1.11 10.46
C ILE A 52 -12.33 0.38 10.96
N SER A 53 -12.41 -0.94 10.73
CA SER A 53 -13.54 -1.76 11.18
C SER A 53 -13.70 -1.71 12.71
N ALA A 54 -12.60 -1.86 13.46
CA ALA A 54 -12.62 -1.78 14.92
C ALA A 54 -12.99 -0.37 15.43
N ASP A 55 -12.56 0.69 14.75
CA ASP A 55 -12.93 2.07 15.10
C ASP A 55 -14.42 2.34 14.86
N ILE A 56 -15.01 1.76 13.81
CA ILE A 56 -16.47 1.81 13.56
C ILE A 56 -17.22 1.03 14.65
N GLU A 57 -16.83 -0.21 14.92
CA GLU A 57 -17.48 -1.06 15.93
C GLU A 57 -17.45 -0.45 17.33
N SER A 58 -16.35 0.20 17.69
CA SER A 58 -16.17 0.86 18.98
C SER A 58 -16.82 2.25 19.06
N GLY A 59 -17.42 2.74 17.97
CA GLY A 59 -18.06 4.06 17.89
C GLY A 59 -17.08 5.24 17.87
N ARG A 60 -15.77 5.00 17.68
CA ARG A 60 -14.76 6.05 17.48
C ARG A 60 -14.81 6.66 16.08
N MET A 61 -15.39 5.94 15.13
CA MET A 61 -15.59 6.37 13.75
C MET A 61 -17.06 6.16 13.35
N GLN A 62 -17.64 7.13 12.67
CA GLN A 62 -19.00 7.03 12.13
C GLN A 62 -18.95 6.83 10.61
N VAL A 63 -19.85 6.01 10.10
CA VAL A 63 -20.08 5.84 8.67
C VAL A 63 -21.33 6.64 8.31
N HIS A 64 -21.25 7.40 7.22
CA HIS A 64 -22.35 8.19 6.70
C HIS A 64 -22.80 7.61 5.36
N GLU A 65 -24.11 7.60 5.13
CA GLU A 65 -24.66 7.24 3.83
C GLU A 65 -24.23 8.28 2.78
N SER A 66 -23.84 7.80 1.60
CA SER A 66 -23.28 8.67 0.57
C SER A 66 -24.29 9.74 0.13
N GLU A 67 -25.58 9.40 0.04
CA GLU A 67 -26.66 10.33 -0.31
C GLU A 67 -26.72 11.53 0.66
N ASP A 68 -26.55 11.29 1.96
CA ASP A 68 -26.57 12.36 2.97
C ASP A 68 -25.34 13.26 2.84
N VAL A 69 -24.17 12.68 2.59
CA VAL A 69 -22.93 13.41 2.36
C VAL A 69 -23.03 14.27 1.10
N TYR A 70 -23.60 13.75 0.00
CA TYR A 70 -23.76 14.51 -1.23
C TYR A 70 -24.75 15.65 -1.11
N LYS A 71 -25.86 15.45 -0.38
CA LYS A 71 -26.80 16.53 -0.05
C LYS A 71 -26.12 17.63 0.75
N GLU A 72 -25.29 17.28 1.74
CA GLU A 72 -24.54 18.25 2.55
C GLU A 72 -23.51 19.03 1.73
N LEU A 73 -22.84 18.35 0.79
CA LEU A 73 -21.82 18.96 -0.08
C LEU A 73 -22.40 19.68 -1.32
N GLY A 74 -23.70 19.61 -1.55
CA GLY A 74 -24.36 20.24 -2.71
C GLY A 74 -23.99 19.59 -4.05
N ILE A 75 -23.68 18.29 -4.04
CA ILE A 75 -23.35 17.51 -5.24
C ILE A 75 -24.63 16.81 -5.73
N GLU A 76 -25.10 17.15 -6.93
CA GLU A 76 -26.18 16.42 -7.60
C GLU A 76 -25.62 15.18 -8.33
N ILE A 77 -26.21 14.01 -8.08
CA ILE A 77 -25.86 12.72 -8.69
C ILE A 77 -27.06 12.18 -9.48
#